data_AF-A0A1H3ZW90-F1
#
_entry.id   AF-A0A1H3ZW90-F1
#
_cell.length_a   1.000
_cell.length_b   1.000
_cell.length_c   1.000
_cell.angle_alpha   90.00
_cell.angle_beta   90.00
_cell.angle_gamma   90.00
#
_symmetry.space_group_name_H-M   'P 1'
#
loop_
_entity.id
_entity.type
_entity.pdbx_description
1 polymer ?
#
loop_
_entity_poly.entity_id
_entity_poly.type
_entity_poly.pdbx_seq_one_letter_code
_entity_poly.pdbx_strand_id
1 'polypeptide(L)'
;MLVIFAVIIGGIATGRLLIGRRLAFVQRLITVIIWALLFLLGVEVGGDPAVVGSLATLGAAALAIFAFSVAGSIFAAWLLWRRIRGRAVPGDDGEADAEAPVSTWTAFCGSLVIVAFFVAGCVVGLFAPLDPAGSRISAYVLYALMFCVGITLGNDRTLAGRVRRLDPRLALLPLATAVGTLAGAALAAPLLAQWSLADSLAVGAGFGYYSLSSIFIADLRGAELATIALLCNVMRELFTLLAAPLVARWCGPLAAVSIGGATTFDTTLPIITQAAGRPYAVVSVFHGCVLDFSVPFLVTLLCAL
;
A
#
# COMPACT_ATOMS: atom_id res chain seq x y z
N MET A 1 -7.57 -18.79 -2.99
CA MET A 1 -6.29 -18.87 -2.25
C MET A 1 -5.20 -19.61 -3.02
N LEU A 2 -5.26 -20.94 -3.19
CA LEU A 2 -4.19 -21.71 -3.86
C LEU A 2 -3.89 -21.26 -5.30
N VAL A 3 -4.92 -20.88 -6.07
CA VAL A 3 -4.74 -20.37 -7.45
C VAL A 3 -3.93 -19.07 -7.46
N ILE A 4 -4.22 -18.14 -6.55
CA ILE A 4 -3.50 -16.86 -6.44
C ILE A 4 -2.03 -17.12 -6.10
N PHE A 5 -1.74 -17.99 -5.13
CA PHE A 5 -0.37 -18.37 -4.81
C PHE A 5 0.34 -19.04 -5.98
N ALA A 6 -0.33 -19.96 -6.68
CA ALA A 6 0.22 -20.63 -7.86
C ALA A 6 0.53 -19.62 -8.98
N VAL A 7 -0.34 -18.65 -9.20
CA VAL A 7 -0.16 -17.58 -10.21
C VAL A 7 1.00 -16.66 -9.83
N ILE A 8 1.12 -16.24 -8.57
CA ILE A 8 2.25 -15.42 -8.09
C ILE A 8 3.56 -16.20 -8.23
N ILE A 9 3.61 -17.45 -7.78
CA ILE A 9 4.81 -18.30 -7.88
C ILE A 9 5.20 -18.53 -9.35
N GLY A 10 4.21 -18.78 -10.22
CA GLY A 10 4.39 -18.86 -11.66
C GLY A 10 5.01 -17.58 -12.22
N GLY A 11 4.48 -16.42 -11.83
CA GLY A 11 5.03 -15.11 -12.19
C GLY A 11 6.47 -14.95 -11.73
N ILE A 12 6.79 -15.30 -10.48
CA ILE A 12 8.17 -15.24 -9.93
C ILE A 12 9.12 -16.13 -10.73
N ALA A 13 8.71 -17.36 -11.04
CA ALA A 13 9.51 -18.27 -11.85
C ALA A 13 9.77 -17.67 -13.24
N THR A 14 8.73 -17.14 -13.91
CA THR A 14 8.88 -16.45 -15.20
C THR A 14 9.78 -15.21 -15.10
N GLY A 15 9.61 -14.38 -14.06
CA GLY A 15 10.45 -13.21 -13.81
C GLY A 15 11.93 -13.56 -13.65
N ARG A 16 12.21 -14.68 -12.96
CA ARG A 16 13.57 -15.23 -12.81
C ARG A 16 14.16 -15.72 -14.13
N LEU A 17 13.36 -16.32 -15.00
CA LEU A 17 13.80 -16.75 -16.34
C LEU A 17 14.08 -15.56 -17.27
N LEU A 18 13.40 -14.43 -17.05
CA LEU A 18 13.54 -13.20 -17.84
C LEU A 18 14.59 -12.22 -17.30
N ILE A 19 15.39 -12.65 -16.33
CA ILE A 19 16.44 -11.86 -15.72
C ILE A 19 17.42 -11.33 -16.80
N GLY A 20 17.68 -10.01 -16.77
CA GLY A 20 18.56 -9.33 -17.73
C GLY A 20 17.84 -8.66 -18.90
N ARG A 21 16.51 -8.85 -19.05
CA ARG A 21 15.68 -8.10 -20.00
C ARG A 21 15.02 -6.91 -19.31
N ARG A 22 14.88 -5.79 -20.04
CA ARG A 22 14.18 -4.60 -19.53
C ARG A 22 12.65 -4.81 -19.63
N LEU A 23 12.01 -5.11 -18.51
CA LEU A 23 10.56 -5.40 -18.44
C LEU A 23 9.68 -4.13 -18.28
N ALA A 24 10.05 -3.03 -18.94
CA ALA A 24 9.30 -1.76 -18.85
C ALA A 24 7.85 -1.86 -19.38
N PHE A 25 7.54 -2.87 -20.20
CA PHE A 25 6.18 -3.18 -20.62
C PHE A 25 5.34 -3.76 -19.48
N VAL A 26 5.92 -4.61 -18.63
CA VAL A 26 5.20 -5.24 -17.50
C VAL A 26 4.71 -4.18 -16.53
N GLN A 27 5.56 -3.18 -16.22
CA GLN A 27 5.15 -2.07 -15.35
C GLN A 27 3.98 -1.26 -15.94
N ARG A 28 4.02 -0.96 -17.25
CA ARG A 28 2.91 -0.27 -17.93
C ARG A 28 1.64 -1.11 -17.92
N LEU A 29 1.76 -2.42 -18.14
CA LEU A 29 0.64 -3.35 -18.08
C LEU A 29 0.02 -3.40 -16.68
N ILE A 30 0.84 -3.47 -15.63
CA ILE A 30 0.37 -3.40 -14.22
C ILE A 30 -0.45 -2.13 -13.99
N THR A 31 0.04 -0.96 -14.41
CA THR A 31 -0.68 0.31 -14.24
C THR A 31 -2.03 0.30 -14.95
N VAL A 32 -2.09 -0.15 -16.21
CA VAL A 32 -3.34 -0.22 -16.98
C VAL A 32 -4.32 -1.22 -16.35
N ILE A 33 -3.83 -2.38 -15.90
CA ILE A 33 -4.65 -3.38 -15.21
C ILE A 33 -5.21 -2.81 -13.90
N ILE A 34 -4.42 -2.07 -13.13
CA ILE A 34 -4.88 -1.40 -11.90
C ILE A 34 -5.99 -0.40 -12.21
N TRP A 35 -5.83 0.45 -13.24
CA TRP A 35 -6.87 1.40 -13.62
C TRP A 35 -8.17 0.71 -14.04
N ALA A 36 -8.07 -0.39 -14.80
CA ALA A 36 -9.22 -1.19 -15.18
C ALA A 36 -9.91 -1.81 -13.96
N LEU A 37 -9.15 -2.40 -13.02
CA LEU A 37 -9.71 -3.03 -11.82
C LEU A 37 -10.36 -2.01 -10.87
N LEU A 38 -9.76 -0.83 -10.69
CA LEU A 38 -10.33 0.24 -9.88
C LEU A 38 -11.60 0.82 -10.51
N PHE A 39 -11.62 0.96 -11.82
CA PHE A 39 -12.82 1.35 -12.55
C PHE A 39 -13.94 0.31 -12.38
N LEU A 40 -13.62 -0.99 -12.54
CA LEU A 40 -14.58 -2.07 -12.33
C LEU A 40 -15.10 -2.11 -10.88
N LEU A 41 -14.21 -1.96 -9.90
CA LEU A 41 -14.60 -1.83 -8.49
C LEU A 41 -15.53 -0.63 -8.28
N GLY A 42 -15.25 0.49 -8.94
CA GLY A 42 -16.14 1.66 -8.93
C GLY A 42 -17.51 1.34 -9.52
N VAL A 43 -17.58 0.63 -10.65
CA VAL A 43 -18.86 0.21 -11.25
C VAL A 43 -19.66 -0.68 -10.31
N GLU A 44 -19.00 -1.65 -9.66
CA GLU A 44 -19.62 -2.52 -8.65
C GLU A 44 -20.17 -1.70 -7.47
N VAL A 45 -19.39 -0.74 -6.95
CA VAL A 45 -19.79 0.15 -5.87
C VAL A 45 -20.94 1.08 -6.26
N GLY A 46 -20.88 1.68 -7.45
CA GLY A 46 -21.91 2.60 -7.94
C GLY A 46 -23.22 1.92 -8.34
N GLY A 47 -23.14 0.64 -8.74
CA GLY A 47 -24.29 -0.18 -9.09
C GLY A 47 -25.01 -0.78 -7.88
N ASP A 48 -24.42 -0.73 -6.68
CA ASP A 48 -25.01 -1.27 -5.44
C ASP A 48 -25.64 -0.15 -4.58
N PRO A 49 -26.98 -0.08 -4.49
CA PRO A 49 -27.67 0.93 -3.68
C PRO A 49 -27.34 0.86 -2.19
N ALA A 50 -26.98 -0.32 -1.65
CA ALA A 50 -26.62 -0.49 -0.25
C ALA A 50 -25.27 0.17 0.05
N VAL A 51 -24.30 0.02 -0.86
CA VAL A 51 -22.97 0.64 -0.76
C VAL A 51 -23.06 2.15 -0.91
N VAL A 52 -23.80 2.62 -1.92
CA VAL A 52 -24.01 4.05 -2.16
C VAL A 52 -24.75 4.71 -0.99
N GLY A 53 -25.79 4.05 -0.45
CA GLY A 53 -26.52 4.52 0.73
C GLY A 53 -25.68 4.57 2.02
N SER A 54 -24.60 3.79 2.07
CA SER A 54 -23.72 3.64 3.24
C SER A 54 -22.37 4.36 3.09
N LEU A 55 -22.17 5.18 2.05
CA LEU A 55 -20.88 5.86 1.79
C LEU A 55 -20.32 6.62 3.01
N ALA A 56 -21.19 7.25 3.80
CA ALA A 56 -20.77 7.94 5.02
C ALA A 56 -20.26 6.98 6.10
N THR A 57 -20.89 5.82 6.29
CA THR A 57 -20.46 4.82 7.27
C THR A 57 -19.17 4.13 6.83
N LEU A 58 -19.04 3.81 5.54
CA LEU A 58 -17.81 3.27 4.94
C LEU A 58 -16.65 4.26 5.09
N GLY A 59 -16.90 5.55 4.83
CA GLY A 59 -15.90 6.61 5.01
C GLY A 59 -15.47 6.77 6.47
N ALA A 60 -16.42 6.73 7.42
CA ALA A 60 -16.12 6.79 8.84
C ALA A 60 -15.32 5.57 9.32
N ALA A 61 -15.67 4.37 8.85
CA ALA A 61 -14.92 3.15 9.12
C ALA A 61 -13.48 3.24 8.59
N ALA A 62 -13.32 3.70 7.34
CA ALA A 62 -12.01 3.90 6.74
C ALA A 62 -11.17 4.90 7.53
N LEU A 63 -11.77 6.02 7.96
CA LEU A 63 -11.11 7.04 8.76
C LEU A 63 -10.66 6.49 10.13
N ALA A 64 -11.51 5.70 10.80
CA ALA A 64 -11.16 5.07 12.06
C ALA A 64 -9.96 4.12 11.89
N ILE A 65 -10.03 3.19 10.93
CA ILE A 65 -8.92 2.25 10.68
C ILE A 65 -7.64 3.00 10.34
N PHE A 66 -7.72 4.00 9.44
CA PHE A 66 -6.60 4.85 9.07
C PHE A 66 -5.96 5.52 10.30
N ALA A 67 -6.76 6.23 11.11
CA ALA A 67 -6.26 7.03 12.21
C ALA A 67 -5.54 6.16 13.25
N PHE A 68 -6.15 5.05 13.67
CA PHE A 68 -5.54 4.13 14.63
C PHE A 68 -4.34 3.39 14.03
N SER A 69 -4.40 2.98 12.77
CA SER A 69 -3.29 2.31 12.06
C SER A 69 -2.06 3.21 11.97
N VAL A 70 -2.25 4.47 11.58
CA VAL A 70 -1.17 5.46 11.47
C VAL A 70 -0.62 5.82 12.86
N ALA A 71 -1.49 6.02 13.85
CA ALA A 71 -1.05 6.25 15.23
C ALA A 71 -0.23 5.08 15.77
N GLY A 72 -0.68 3.84 15.55
CA GLY A 72 0.03 2.62 15.93
C GLY A 72 1.38 2.49 15.23
N SER A 73 1.47 2.80 13.93
CA SER A 73 2.75 2.77 13.20
C SER A 73 3.71 3.86 13.68
N ILE A 74 3.23 5.08 13.91
CA ILE A 74 4.02 6.17 14.50
C ILE A 74 4.57 5.74 15.86
N PHE A 75 3.73 5.19 16.74
CA PHE A 75 4.14 4.78 18.07
C PHE A 75 5.21 3.67 18.03
N ALA A 76 5.01 2.64 17.20
CA ALA A 76 5.97 1.56 17.05
C ALA A 76 7.32 2.03 16.49
N ALA A 77 7.30 2.85 15.44
CA ALA A 77 8.50 3.40 14.82
C ALA A 77 9.22 4.41 15.71
N TRP A 78 8.48 5.21 16.48
CA TRP A 78 9.03 6.12 17.49
C TRP A 78 9.70 5.36 18.63
N LEU A 79 9.10 4.26 19.10
CA LEU A 79 9.70 3.40 20.12
C LEU A 79 10.99 2.76 19.62
N LEU A 80 10.98 2.26 18.37
CA LEU A 80 12.16 1.74 17.70
C LEU A 80 13.26 2.80 17.60
N TRP A 81 12.88 4.02 17.16
CA TRP A 81 13.78 5.16 17.09
C TRP A 81 14.42 5.45 18.45
N ARG A 82 13.64 5.56 19.53
CA ARG A 82 14.17 5.80 20.89
C ARG A 82 15.15 4.73 21.35
N ARG A 83 14.95 3.47 20.98
CA ARG A 83 15.86 2.36 21.35
C ARG A 83 17.18 2.37 20.57
N ILE A 84 17.19 2.94 19.36
CA ILE A 84 18.38 2.96 18.48
C ILE A 84 19.11 4.31 18.53
N ARG A 85 18.44 5.40 18.93
CA ARG A 85 18.91 6.80 18.89
C ARG A 85 20.27 7.07 19.54
N GLY A 86 20.74 6.22 20.45
CA GLY A 86 22.06 6.33 21.09
C GLY A 86 23.26 5.93 20.20
N ARG A 87 23.04 5.48 18.96
CA ARG A 87 24.08 5.02 18.03
C ARG A 87 23.75 5.49 16.61
N ALA A 88 23.89 6.80 16.37
CA ALA A 88 23.52 7.48 15.14
C ALA A 88 23.88 6.66 13.88
N VAL A 89 22.95 6.60 12.91
CA VAL A 89 23.27 6.18 11.54
C VAL A 89 24.39 7.11 11.07
N PRO A 90 25.60 6.60 10.74
CA PRO A 90 26.67 7.45 10.24
C PRO A 90 26.12 8.24 9.05
N GLY A 91 26.29 9.56 9.09
CA GLY A 91 26.06 10.38 7.91
C GLY A 91 26.97 9.85 6.81
N ASP A 92 26.39 9.47 5.69
CA ASP A 92 27.18 9.24 4.49
C ASP A 92 27.64 10.61 4.02
N ASP A 93 28.91 10.94 4.29
CA ASP A 93 29.59 12.16 3.83
C ASP A 93 29.93 12.08 2.31
N GLY A 94 29.07 11.39 1.54
CA GLY A 94 29.19 11.20 0.10
C GLY A 94 28.69 12.42 -0.66
N GLU A 95 29.53 12.90 -1.59
CA GLU A 95 29.38 14.14 -2.34
C GLU A 95 27.98 14.45 -2.87
N ALA A 96 27.62 15.71 -2.69
CA ALA A 96 26.33 16.30 -2.96
C ALA A 96 26.07 16.42 -4.47
N ASP A 97 25.42 15.41 -5.05
CA ASP A 97 24.56 15.67 -6.21
C ASP A 97 23.21 16.13 -5.68
N ALA A 98 22.88 17.39 -5.95
CA ALA A 98 21.59 18.00 -5.66
C ALA A 98 20.53 17.40 -6.61
N GLU A 99 19.98 16.23 -6.28
CA GLU A 99 18.74 15.79 -6.92
C GLU A 99 17.68 16.87 -6.69
N ALA A 100 17.18 17.43 -7.80
CA ALA A 100 16.20 18.50 -7.79
C ALA A 100 14.97 18.09 -6.98
N PRO A 101 14.34 19.02 -6.23
CA PRO A 101 13.12 18.72 -5.49
C PRO A 101 12.07 18.18 -6.47
N VAL A 102 11.77 16.88 -6.37
CA VAL A 102 10.66 16.29 -7.12
C VAL A 102 9.39 17.00 -6.66
N SER A 103 8.64 17.53 -7.62
CA SER A 103 7.44 18.32 -7.33
C SER A 103 6.42 17.46 -6.58
N THR A 104 6.09 17.85 -5.35
CA THR A 104 5.03 17.24 -4.52
C THR A 104 3.71 17.12 -5.29
N TRP A 105 3.51 18.02 -6.25
CA TRP A 105 2.36 18.05 -7.16
C TRP A 105 2.27 16.82 -8.05
N THR A 106 3.38 16.32 -8.59
CA THR A 106 3.33 15.15 -9.49
C THR A 106 2.99 13.88 -8.74
N ALA A 107 3.51 13.72 -7.51
CA ALA A 107 3.15 12.60 -6.64
C ALA A 107 1.67 12.64 -6.27
N PHE A 108 1.16 13.82 -5.88
CA PHE A 108 -0.25 14.02 -5.54
C PHE A 108 -1.19 13.77 -6.75
N CYS A 109 -0.81 14.24 -7.94
CA CYS A 109 -1.57 13.97 -9.16
C CYS A 109 -1.66 12.47 -9.47
N GLY A 110 -0.62 11.69 -9.19
CA GLY A 110 -0.63 10.23 -9.39
C GLY A 110 -1.70 9.52 -8.55
N SER A 111 -1.79 9.86 -7.26
CA SER A 111 -2.81 9.33 -6.35
C SER A 111 -4.22 9.74 -6.76
N LEU A 112 -4.40 10.98 -7.21
CA LEU A 112 -5.68 11.50 -7.68
C LEU A 112 -6.18 10.79 -8.94
N VAL A 113 -5.29 10.36 -9.84
CA VAL A 113 -5.68 9.59 -11.03
C VAL A 113 -6.39 8.29 -10.63
N ILE A 114 -5.91 7.61 -9.59
CA ILE A 114 -6.50 6.37 -9.11
C ILE A 114 -7.89 6.62 -8.53
N VAL A 115 -8.04 7.66 -7.71
CA VAL A 115 -9.36 8.08 -7.19
C VAL A 115 -10.29 8.45 -8.35
N ALA A 116 -9.78 9.11 -9.40
CA ALA A 116 -10.58 9.50 -10.55
C ALA A 116 -11.12 8.29 -11.34
N PHE A 117 -10.31 7.24 -11.54
CA PHE A 117 -10.78 6.01 -12.19
C PHE A 117 -11.86 5.30 -11.37
N PHE A 118 -11.69 5.23 -10.04
CA PHE A 118 -12.71 4.67 -9.15
C PHE A 118 -14.01 5.49 -9.20
N VAL A 119 -13.93 6.82 -9.09
CA VAL A 119 -15.10 7.71 -9.16
C VAL A 119 -15.79 7.62 -10.52
N ALA A 120 -15.03 7.57 -11.62
CA ALA A 120 -15.59 7.36 -12.95
C ALA A 120 -16.35 6.02 -13.04
N GLY A 121 -15.81 4.96 -12.44
CA GLY A 121 -16.50 3.69 -12.28
C GLY A 121 -17.82 3.84 -11.51
N CYS A 122 -17.81 4.50 -10.35
CA CYS A 122 -19.02 4.75 -9.55
C CYS A 122 -20.10 5.49 -10.35
N VAL A 123 -19.71 6.53 -11.08
CA VAL A 123 -20.63 7.29 -11.94
C VAL A 123 -21.25 6.40 -13.01
N VAL A 124 -20.44 5.57 -13.68
CA VAL A 124 -20.95 4.61 -14.67
C VAL A 124 -21.89 3.59 -14.03
N GLY A 125 -21.54 3.04 -12.86
CA GLY A 125 -22.37 2.09 -12.12
C GLY A 125 -23.74 2.65 -11.72
N LEU A 126 -23.82 3.96 -11.44
CA LEU A 126 -25.10 4.64 -11.13
C LEU A 126 -26.03 4.71 -12.35
N PHE A 127 -25.50 4.92 -13.56
CA PHE A 127 -26.30 5.10 -14.78
C PHE A 127 -26.52 3.81 -15.58
N ALA A 128 -25.60 2.86 -15.44
CA ALA A 128 -25.67 1.55 -16.04
C ALA A 128 -25.33 0.54 -14.95
N PRO A 129 -26.35 0.00 -14.24
CA PRO A 129 -26.17 -1.19 -13.40
C PRO A 129 -25.92 -2.38 -14.34
N LEU A 130 -24.75 -2.36 -14.98
CA LEU A 130 -24.11 -3.54 -15.49
C LEU A 130 -23.92 -4.40 -14.26
N ASP A 131 -24.44 -5.61 -14.26
CA ASP A 131 -24.18 -6.60 -13.21
C ASP A 131 -22.79 -7.19 -13.46
N PRO A 132 -21.69 -6.62 -12.90
CA PRO A 132 -20.35 -7.11 -13.16
C PRO A 132 -20.09 -8.33 -12.26
N ALA A 133 -20.92 -8.51 -11.21
CA ALA A 133 -20.82 -9.48 -10.14
C ALA A 133 -20.94 -10.93 -10.64
N GLY A 134 -21.53 -11.13 -11.83
CA GLY A 134 -21.56 -12.44 -12.50
C GLY A 134 -20.34 -12.78 -13.36
N SER A 135 -19.44 -11.83 -13.65
CA SER A 135 -18.37 -12.05 -14.60
C SER A 135 -17.06 -12.44 -13.91
N ARG A 136 -16.50 -13.60 -14.26
CA ARG A 136 -15.14 -14.03 -13.86
C ARG A 136 -14.03 -13.08 -14.36
N ILE A 137 -14.39 -11.96 -14.98
CA ILE A 137 -13.47 -10.99 -15.57
C ILE A 137 -12.64 -10.34 -14.47
N SER A 138 -13.25 -9.83 -13.39
CA SER A 138 -12.50 -9.23 -12.26
C SER A 138 -11.48 -10.21 -11.68
N ALA A 139 -11.86 -11.48 -11.51
CA ALA A 139 -10.97 -12.54 -11.05
C ALA A 139 -9.82 -12.84 -12.04
N TYR A 140 -10.08 -12.95 -13.35
CA TYR A 140 -9.03 -13.18 -14.34
C TYR A 140 -8.08 -11.99 -14.49
N VAL A 141 -8.61 -10.77 -14.40
CA VAL A 141 -7.82 -9.54 -14.45
C VAL A 141 -6.96 -9.43 -13.18
N LEU A 142 -7.47 -9.82 -12.01
CA LEU A 142 -6.68 -9.99 -10.78
C LEU A 142 -5.58 -11.06 -10.94
N TYR A 143 -5.86 -12.20 -11.57
CA TYR A 143 -4.83 -13.22 -11.83
C TYR A 143 -3.74 -12.70 -12.79
N ALA A 144 -4.12 -11.94 -13.83
CA ALA A 144 -3.16 -11.29 -14.71
C ALA A 144 -2.28 -10.28 -13.95
N LEU A 145 -2.88 -9.47 -13.06
CA LEU A 145 -2.14 -8.58 -12.16
C LEU A 145 -1.15 -9.36 -11.30
N MET A 146 -1.59 -10.45 -10.66
CA MET A 146 -0.76 -11.27 -9.78
C MET A 146 0.40 -11.93 -10.50
N PHE A 147 0.17 -12.38 -11.73
CA PHE A 147 1.24 -12.91 -12.56
C PHE A 147 2.28 -11.82 -12.89
N CYS A 148 1.83 -10.61 -13.26
CA CYS A 148 2.72 -9.49 -13.56
C CYS A 148 3.51 -9.04 -12.32
N VAL A 149 2.86 -8.95 -11.16
CA VAL A 149 3.50 -8.66 -9.87
C VAL A 149 4.57 -9.72 -9.56
N GLY A 150 4.24 -11.01 -9.76
CA GLY A 150 5.18 -12.10 -9.63
C GLY A 150 6.38 -11.96 -10.57
N ILE A 151 6.17 -11.59 -11.84
CA ILE A 151 7.25 -11.35 -12.81
C ILE A 151 8.19 -10.25 -12.33
N THR A 152 7.64 -9.11 -11.88
CA THR A 152 8.44 -7.99 -11.36
C THR A 152 9.28 -8.43 -10.16
N LEU A 153 8.67 -9.16 -9.22
CA LEU A 153 9.36 -9.73 -8.06
C LEU A 153 10.48 -10.71 -8.45
N GLY A 154 10.23 -11.58 -9.43
CA GLY A 154 11.22 -12.54 -9.91
C GLY A 154 12.39 -11.91 -10.67
N ASN A 155 12.17 -10.75 -11.30
CA ASN A 155 13.15 -10.09 -12.16
C ASN A 155 14.10 -9.14 -11.42
N ASP A 156 13.69 -8.63 -10.26
CA ASP A 156 14.45 -7.59 -9.56
C ASP A 156 15.67 -8.16 -8.80
N ARG A 157 16.83 -8.12 -9.46
CA ARG A 157 18.14 -8.49 -8.89
C ARG A 157 18.63 -7.53 -7.80
N THR A 158 18.13 -6.29 -7.80
CA THR A 158 18.59 -5.27 -6.87
C THR A 158 17.97 -5.44 -5.49
N LEU A 159 16.83 -6.13 -5.37
CA LEU A 159 16.23 -6.50 -4.09
C LEU A 159 17.19 -7.32 -3.21
N ALA A 160 17.72 -8.40 -3.76
CA ALA A 160 18.66 -9.26 -3.03
C ALA A 160 19.94 -8.51 -2.64
N GLY A 161 20.41 -7.59 -3.49
CA GLY A 161 21.58 -6.75 -3.23
C GLY A 161 21.33 -5.63 -2.20
N ARG A 162 20.16 -4.98 -2.26
CA ARG A 162 19.75 -3.90 -1.33
C ARG A 162 19.54 -4.47 0.07
N VAL A 163 18.84 -5.60 0.20
CA VAL A 163 18.65 -6.35 1.47
C VAL A 163 19.98 -6.66 2.14
N ARG A 164 20.99 -7.06 1.36
CA ARG A 164 22.31 -7.46 1.86
C ARG A 164 23.18 -6.30 2.36
N ARG A 165 22.82 -5.05 2.05
CA ARG A 165 23.55 -3.83 2.43
C ARG A 165 22.90 -3.02 3.56
N LEU A 166 21.73 -3.43 4.06
CA LEU A 166 21.09 -2.73 5.17
C LEU A 166 21.78 -2.98 6.50
N ASP A 167 21.79 -1.95 7.34
CA ASP A 167 22.00 -2.14 8.76
C ASP A 167 20.86 -3.02 9.31
N PRO A 168 21.17 -4.18 9.93
CA PRO A 168 20.18 -5.08 10.51
C PRO A 168 19.20 -4.39 11.47
N ARG A 169 19.61 -3.27 12.08
CA ARG A 169 18.77 -2.49 13.00
C ARG A 169 17.67 -1.72 12.28
N LEU A 170 17.95 -1.24 11.08
CA LEU A 170 16.98 -0.52 10.24
C LEU A 170 16.06 -1.50 9.50
N ALA A 171 16.47 -2.77 9.39
CA ALA A 171 15.61 -3.83 8.89
C ALA A 171 14.40 -4.13 9.80
N LEU A 172 14.45 -3.71 11.07
CA LEU A 172 13.32 -3.83 12.01
C LEU A 172 12.18 -2.85 11.73
N LEU A 173 12.43 -1.79 10.95
CA LEU A 173 11.42 -0.75 10.72
C LEU A 173 10.16 -1.29 10.02
N PRO A 174 10.22 -1.99 8.86
CA PRO A 174 9.01 -2.52 8.24
C PRO A 174 8.24 -3.48 9.16
N LEU A 175 8.92 -4.27 10.01
CA LEU A 175 8.24 -5.09 11.01
C LEU A 175 7.53 -4.24 12.08
N ALA A 176 8.20 -3.20 12.60
CA ALA A 176 7.59 -2.27 13.55
C ALA A 176 6.39 -1.55 12.94
N THR A 177 6.48 -1.11 11.68
CA THR A 177 5.36 -0.50 10.94
C THR A 177 4.21 -1.48 10.77
N ALA A 178 4.48 -2.72 10.38
CA ALA A 178 3.45 -3.75 10.19
C ALA A 178 2.73 -4.06 11.50
N VAL A 179 3.49 -4.36 12.57
CA VAL A 179 2.93 -4.65 13.90
C VAL A 179 2.16 -3.47 14.45
N GLY A 180 2.72 -2.25 14.37
CA GLY A 180 2.06 -1.04 14.86
C GLY A 180 0.77 -0.74 14.09
N THR A 181 0.79 -0.88 12.76
CA THR A 181 -0.38 -0.69 11.89
C THR A 181 -1.47 -1.71 12.21
N LEU A 182 -1.13 -2.99 12.28
CA LEU A 182 -2.09 -4.06 12.57
C LEU A 182 -2.65 -3.97 14.00
N ALA A 183 -1.82 -3.60 14.99
CA ALA A 183 -2.29 -3.33 16.34
C ALA A 183 -3.24 -2.14 16.37
N GLY A 184 -2.94 -1.06 15.63
CA GLY A 184 -3.84 0.06 15.45
C GLY A 184 -5.17 -0.35 14.81
N ALA A 185 -5.12 -1.10 13.71
CA ALA A 185 -6.32 -1.63 13.06
C ALA A 185 -7.15 -2.55 13.98
N ALA A 186 -6.50 -3.35 14.83
CA ALA A 186 -7.19 -4.15 15.84
C ALA A 186 -7.90 -3.29 16.89
N LEU A 187 -7.27 -2.18 17.31
CA LEU A 187 -7.86 -1.23 18.25
C LEU A 187 -9.02 -0.43 17.65
N ALA A 188 -9.07 -0.28 16.32
CA ALA A 188 -10.21 0.32 15.64
C ALA A 188 -11.42 -0.62 15.58
N ALA A 189 -11.22 -1.94 15.60
CA ALA A 189 -12.28 -2.93 15.40
C ALA A 189 -13.53 -2.75 16.30
N PRO A 190 -13.44 -2.40 17.60
CA PRO A 190 -14.62 -2.14 18.43
C PRO A 190 -15.48 -0.96 17.94
N LEU A 191 -14.92 -0.02 17.18
CA LEU A 191 -15.65 1.10 16.58
C LEU A 191 -16.38 0.70 15.28
N LEU A 192 -16.06 -0.47 14.74
CA LEU A 192 -16.53 -0.99 13.46
C LEU A 192 -17.60 -2.05 13.68
N ALA A 193 -18.71 -1.69 14.32
CA ALA A 193 -19.75 -2.64 14.76
C ALA A 193 -20.29 -3.59 13.67
N GLN A 194 -20.10 -3.26 12.39
CA GLN A 194 -20.53 -4.06 11.23
C GLN A 194 -19.45 -5.03 10.70
N TRP A 195 -18.17 -4.84 11.02
CA TRP A 195 -17.05 -5.61 10.46
C TRP A 195 -16.29 -6.36 11.53
N SER A 196 -15.74 -7.51 11.16
CA SER A 196 -14.97 -8.34 12.09
C SER A 196 -13.58 -7.73 12.38
N LEU A 197 -12.92 -8.23 13.42
CA LEU A 197 -11.52 -7.93 13.68
C LEU A 197 -10.63 -8.29 12.47
N ALA A 198 -10.91 -9.43 11.82
CA ALA A 198 -10.18 -9.90 10.65
C ALA A 198 -10.31 -8.92 9.47
N ASP A 199 -11.49 -8.34 9.28
CA ASP A 199 -11.75 -7.35 8.23
C ASP A 199 -10.98 -6.05 8.47
N SER A 200 -10.99 -5.55 9.72
CA SER A 200 -10.21 -4.36 10.10
C SER A 200 -8.71 -4.58 9.89
N LEU A 201 -8.21 -5.76 10.30
CA LEU A 201 -6.82 -6.14 10.10
C LEU A 201 -6.48 -6.25 8.61
N ALA A 202 -7.36 -6.84 7.79
CA ALA A 202 -7.16 -6.96 6.35
C ALA A 202 -7.04 -5.59 5.67
N VAL A 203 -7.90 -4.64 6.05
CA VAL A 203 -7.81 -3.24 5.60
C VAL A 203 -6.45 -2.61 5.99
N GLY A 204 -6.06 -2.77 7.26
CA GLY A 204 -4.79 -2.25 7.79
C GLY A 204 -3.56 -2.87 7.13
N ALA A 205 -3.63 -4.16 6.77
CA ALA A 205 -2.59 -4.90 6.07
C ALA A 205 -2.35 -4.43 4.61
N GLY A 206 -3.17 -3.51 4.11
CA GLY A 206 -2.90 -2.82 2.85
C GLY A 206 -1.67 -1.92 2.91
N PHE A 207 -1.28 -1.43 4.09
CA PHE A 207 -0.10 -0.57 4.33
C PHE A 207 0.08 0.58 3.33
N GLY A 208 -0.99 1.16 2.77
CA GLY A 208 -0.90 2.20 1.74
C GLY A 208 -0.89 1.69 0.30
N TYR A 209 -0.76 0.38 0.03
CA TYR A 209 -0.93 -0.20 -1.31
C TYR A 209 -2.42 -0.34 -1.64
N TYR A 210 -3.11 0.79 -1.76
CA TYR A 210 -4.56 0.84 -1.92
C TYR A 210 -5.06 0.12 -3.18
N SER A 211 -4.32 0.18 -4.29
CA SER A 211 -4.75 -0.44 -5.55
C SER A 211 -4.79 -1.95 -5.44
N LEU A 212 -3.69 -2.61 -5.06
CA LEU A 212 -3.67 -4.07 -4.94
C LEU A 212 -4.54 -4.58 -3.78
N SER A 213 -4.44 -3.96 -2.60
CA SER A 213 -5.17 -4.44 -1.41
C SER A 213 -6.69 -4.36 -1.55
N SER A 214 -7.23 -3.27 -2.09
CA SER A 214 -8.69 -3.12 -2.28
C SER A 214 -9.26 -4.14 -3.25
N ILE A 215 -8.53 -4.48 -4.32
CA ILE A 215 -8.96 -5.49 -5.30
C ILE A 215 -9.00 -6.88 -4.67
N PHE A 216 -7.99 -7.24 -3.88
CA PHE A 216 -8.00 -8.49 -3.12
C PHE A 216 -9.19 -8.58 -2.16
N ILE A 217 -9.46 -7.49 -1.45
CA ILE A 217 -10.57 -7.43 -0.50
C ILE A 217 -11.92 -7.49 -1.24
N ALA A 218 -12.03 -6.87 -2.42
CA ALA A 218 -13.24 -6.94 -3.24
C ALA A 218 -13.60 -8.38 -3.60
N ASP A 219 -12.62 -9.14 -4.09
CA ASP A 219 -12.81 -10.55 -4.50
C ASP A 219 -13.10 -11.48 -3.31
N LEU A 220 -12.56 -11.18 -2.13
CA LEU A 220 -12.62 -12.09 -0.96
C LEU A 220 -13.70 -11.74 0.07
N ARG A 221 -14.05 -10.46 0.19
CA ARG A 221 -14.94 -9.92 1.23
C ARG A 221 -16.00 -8.95 0.70
N GLY A 222 -15.95 -8.59 -0.59
CA GLY A 222 -16.95 -7.75 -1.23
C GLY A 222 -16.59 -6.26 -1.33
N ALA A 223 -17.41 -5.53 -2.09
CA ALA A 223 -17.15 -4.16 -2.50
C ALA A 223 -17.17 -3.13 -1.35
N GLU A 224 -17.96 -3.38 -0.29
CA GLU A 224 -18.01 -2.50 0.90
C GLU A 224 -16.65 -2.41 1.58
N LEU A 225 -16.08 -3.56 1.96
CA LEU A 225 -14.79 -3.61 2.65
C LEU A 225 -13.65 -3.18 1.73
N ALA A 226 -13.77 -3.45 0.42
CA ALA A 226 -12.82 -2.96 -0.58
C ALA A 226 -12.80 -1.42 -0.67
N THR A 227 -13.97 -0.79 -0.58
CA THR A 227 -14.09 0.68 -0.54
C THR A 227 -13.45 1.24 0.71
N ILE A 228 -13.69 0.62 1.87
CA ILE A 228 -13.02 0.99 3.13
C ILE A 228 -11.50 0.88 2.98
N ALA A 229 -11.02 -0.21 2.38
CA ALA A 229 -9.59 -0.44 2.14
C ALA A 229 -8.96 0.59 1.21
N LEU A 230 -9.63 0.91 0.11
CA LEU A 230 -9.20 1.93 -0.84
C LEU A 230 -9.07 3.28 -0.12
N LEU A 231 -10.12 3.73 0.56
CA LEU A 231 -10.15 5.01 1.25
C LEU A 231 -9.09 5.08 2.36
N CYS A 232 -9.01 4.06 3.23
CA CYS A 232 -8.04 4.00 4.32
C CYS A 232 -6.60 4.16 3.82
N ASN A 233 -6.24 3.45 2.77
CA ASN A 233 -4.88 3.44 2.24
C ASN A 233 -4.56 4.69 1.40
N VAL A 234 -5.55 5.28 0.70
CA VAL A 234 -5.41 6.61 0.07
C VAL A 234 -5.21 7.70 1.13
N MET A 235 -5.98 7.67 2.22
CA MET A 235 -5.82 8.61 3.34
C MET A 235 -4.43 8.50 3.98
N ARG A 236 -3.90 7.27 4.12
CA ARG A 236 -2.53 7.04 4.61
C ARG A 236 -1.47 7.69 3.71
N GLU A 237 -1.59 7.54 2.40
CA GLU A 237 -0.66 8.15 1.44
C GLU A 237 -0.75 9.69 1.48
N LEU A 238 -1.96 10.24 1.42
CA LEU A 238 -2.19 11.70 1.51
C LEU A 238 -1.65 12.27 2.83
N PHE A 239 -1.94 11.59 3.94
CA PHE A 239 -1.42 11.98 5.24
C PHE A 239 0.11 11.98 5.24
N THR A 240 0.75 11.00 4.61
CA THR A 240 2.21 10.93 4.54
C THR A 240 2.79 12.10 3.73
N LEU A 241 2.24 12.37 2.54
CA LEU A 241 2.69 13.47 1.70
C LEU A 241 2.60 14.84 2.41
N LEU A 242 1.60 15.02 3.29
CA LEU A 242 1.36 16.27 4.00
C LEU A 242 2.09 16.35 5.35
N ALA A 243 2.09 15.26 6.12
CA ALA A 243 2.49 15.25 7.52
C ALA A 243 3.90 14.69 7.77
N ALA A 244 4.57 14.08 6.78
CA ALA A 244 5.93 13.54 6.96
C ALA A 244 6.94 14.56 7.54
N PRO A 245 6.99 15.83 7.10
CA PRO A 245 7.88 16.83 7.71
C PRO A 245 7.58 17.07 9.20
N LEU A 246 6.31 17.06 9.57
CA LEU A 246 5.86 17.30 10.95
C LEU A 246 6.17 16.09 11.86
N VAL A 247 5.85 14.89 11.37
CA VAL A 247 6.11 13.62 12.05
C VAL A 247 7.62 13.39 12.21
N ALA A 248 8.44 13.75 11.22
CA ALA A 248 9.90 13.68 11.32
C ALA A 248 10.43 14.55 12.47
N ARG A 249 9.89 15.78 12.60
CA ARG A 249 10.30 16.74 13.65
C ARG A 249 9.90 16.29 15.06
N TRP A 250 8.70 15.72 15.22
CA TRP A 250 8.17 15.38 16.54
C TRP A 250 8.47 13.95 16.99
N CYS A 251 8.35 12.99 16.07
CA CYS A 251 8.44 11.56 16.36
C CYS A 251 9.74 10.94 15.84
N GLY A 252 10.49 11.65 15.01
CA GLY A 252 11.77 11.20 14.46
C GLY A 252 11.65 10.65 13.04
N PRO A 253 12.81 10.49 12.36
CA PRO A 253 12.86 10.14 10.93
C PRO A 253 12.25 8.77 10.62
N LEU A 254 12.44 7.77 11.49
CA LEU A 254 11.83 6.44 11.29
C LEU A 254 10.30 6.48 11.33
N ALA A 255 9.70 7.37 12.14
CA ALA A 255 8.26 7.53 12.17
C ALA A 255 7.73 8.17 10.88
N ALA A 256 8.47 9.12 10.29
CA ALA A 256 8.13 9.72 9.00
C ALA A 256 8.20 8.71 7.84
N VAL A 257 9.15 7.76 7.89
CA VAL A 257 9.17 6.62 6.97
C VAL A 257 7.96 5.71 7.23
N SER A 258 7.70 5.34 8.49
CA SER A 258 6.67 4.36 8.86
C SER A 258 5.25 4.73 8.41
N ILE A 259 4.87 6.02 8.45
CA ILE A 259 3.53 6.46 8.05
C ILE A 259 3.23 6.18 6.57
N GLY A 260 4.24 6.21 5.69
CA GLY A 260 4.07 5.93 4.26
C GLY A 260 3.80 4.47 3.93
N GLY A 261 4.15 3.53 4.83
CA GLY A 261 3.91 2.11 4.58
C GLY A 261 4.62 1.60 3.32
N ALA A 262 3.89 0.92 2.44
CA ALA A 262 4.38 0.41 1.16
C ALA A 262 4.85 1.55 0.23
N THR A 263 4.28 2.74 0.32
CA THR A 263 4.52 3.82 -0.66
C THR A 263 5.85 4.56 -0.46
N THR A 264 6.67 4.12 0.49
CA THR A 264 7.92 4.79 0.87
C THR A 264 9.05 4.53 -0.12
N PHE A 265 8.89 3.59 -1.06
CA PHE A 265 9.87 3.36 -2.13
C PHE A 265 9.48 4.00 -3.47
N ASP A 266 8.29 4.62 -3.56
CA ASP A 266 7.76 5.23 -4.78
C ASP A 266 7.20 6.65 -4.55
N THR A 267 5.92 6.81 -4.23
CA THR A 267 5.20 8.09 -4.27
C THR A 267 5.58 8.99 -3.11
N THR A 268 5.86 8.43 -1.93
CA THR A 268 6.20 9.21 -0.73
C THR A 268 7.71 9.35 -0.51
N LEU A 269 8.54 8.62 -1.28
CA LEU A 269 9.99 8.63 -1.15
C LEU A 269 10.61 10.05 -1.22
N PRO A 270 10.24 10.94 -2.17
CA PRO A 270 10.87 12.26 -2.26
C PRO A 270 10.58 13.12 -1.02
N ILE A 271 9.34 13.06 -0.50
CA ILE A 271 8.91 13.84 0.66
C ILE A 271 9.57 13.31 1.93
N ILE A 272 9.64 12.00 2.09
CA ILE A 272 10.32 11.38 3.24
C ILE A 272 11.81 11.72 3.20
N THR A 273 12.46 11.70 2.04
CA THR A 273 13.87 12.05 1.89
C THR A 273 14.13 13.52 2.26
N GLN A 274 13.23 14.43 1.87
CA GLN A 274 13.30 15.84 2.28
C GLN A 274 13.04 16.04 3.79
N ALA A 275 12.11 15.29 4.36
CA ALA A 275 11.70 15.41 5.76
C ALA A 275 12.67 14.75 6.77
N ALA A 276 13.14 13.54 6.45
CA ALA A 276 13.96 12.71 7.33
C ALA A 276 15.47 12.81 7.01
N GLY A 277 15.83 13.23 5.80
CA GLY A 277 17.20 13.34 5.31
C GLY A 277 17.63 12.18 4.39
N ARG A 278 18.64 12.44 3.56
CA ARG A 278 19.17 11.49 2.56
C ARG A 278 19.53 10.09 3.08
N PRO A 279 20.14 9.92 4.27
CA PRO A 279 20.45 8.58 4.79
C PRO A 279 19.21 7.68 4.95
N TYR A 280 18.02 8.26 5.07
CA TYR A 280 16.77 7.50 5.21
C TYR A 280 16.12 7.13 3.88
N ALA A 281 16.64 7.58 2.73
CA ALA A 281 16.13 7.19 1.41
C ALA A 281 16.26 5.67 1.20
N VAL A 282 17.44 5.10 1.50
CA VAL A 282 17.68 3.64 1.40
C VAL A 282 16.78 2.86 2.35
N VAL A 283 16.58 3.39 3.57
CA VAL A 283 15.67 2.81 4.56
C VAL A 283 14.23 2.81 4.04
N SER A 284 13.80 3.90 3.43
CA SER A 284 12.45 4.08 2.85
C SER A 284 12.21 3.12 1.69
N VAL A 285 13.21 2.95 0.82
CA VAL A 285 13.14 2.01 -0.29
C VAL A 285 13.01 0.58 0.21
N PHE A 286 13.82 0.18 1.21
CA PHE A 286 13.72 -1.15 1.79
C PHE A 286 12.40 -1.37 2.53
N HIS A 287 12.02 -0.41 3.37
CA HIS A 287 10.80 -0.45 4.16
C HIS A 287 9.57 -0.67 3.29
N GLY A 288 9.40 0.17 2.28
CA GLY A 288 8.23 0.12 1.42
C GLY A 288 8.21 -1.17 0.61
N CYS A 289 9.36 -1.59 0.10
CA CYS A 289 9.50 -2.85 -0.60
C CYS A 289 9.09 -4.08 0.26
N VAL A 290 9.54 -4.15 1.52
CA VAL A 290 9.17 -5.26 2.40
C VAL A 290 7.66 -5.26 2.70
N LEU A 291 7.09 -4.09 2.95
CA LEU A 291 5.65 -3.98 3.21
C LEU A 291 4.84 -4.31 1.96
N ASP A 292 5.21 -3.76 0.81
CA ASP A 292 4.61 -4.03 -0.49
C ASP A 292 4.53 -5.53 -0.78
N PHE A 293 5.65 -6.25 -0.57
CA PHE A 293 5.69 -7.70 -0.72
C PHE A 293 4.86 -8.44 0.31
N SER A 294 4.64 -7.88 1.49
CA SER A 294 3.82 -8.51 2.52
C SER A 294 2.32 -8.39 2.25
N VAL A 295 1.86 -7.36 1.51
CA VAL A 295 0.44 -7.05 1.30
C VAL A 295 -0.33 -8.24 0.72
N PRO A 296 0.07 -8.88 -0.41
CA PRO A 296 -0.69 -9.99 -0.97
C PRO A 296 -0.86 -11.15 0.00
N PHE A 297 0.12 -11.40 0.88
CA PHE A 297 0.09 -12.52 1.82
C PHE A 297 -0.74 -12.18 3.07
N LEU A 298 -0.53 -11.00 3.65
CA LEU A 298 -1.22 -10.60 4.87
C LEU A 298 -2.70 -10.32 4.62
N VAL A 299 -3.03 -9.59 3.55
CA VAL A 299 -4.44 -9.31 3.20
C VAL A 299 -5.18 -10.62 2.94
N THR A 300 -4.63 -11.52 2.12
CA THR A 300 -5.30 -12.78 1.79
C THR A 300 -5.45 -13.69 3.01
N LEU A 301 -4.44 -13.77 3.88
CA LEU A 301 -4.51 -14.53 5.13
C LEU A 301 -5.60 -13.98 6.06
N LEU A 302 -5.65 -12.66 6.25
CA LEU A 302 -6.60 -12.01 7.14
C LEU A 302 -8.03 -12.07 6.61
N CYS A 303 -8.23 -11.97 5.29
CA CYS A 303 -9.53 -12.20 4.67
C CYS A 303 -10.00 -13.67 4.76
N ALA A 304 -9.09 -14.62 5.00
CA ALA A 304 -9.43 -16.04 5.13
C ALA A 304 -9.80 -16.47 6.56
N LEU A 305 -9.50 -15.63 7.56
CA LEU A 305 -9.89 -15.83 8.96
C LEU A 305 -11.35 -15.47 9.21
#